data_AF-A0A511W6Q9-F1
#
_entry.id   AF-A0A511W6Q9-F1
#
_cell.length_a   1.000
_cell.length_b   1.000
_cell.length_c   1.000
_cell.angle_alpha   90.00
_cell.angle_beta   90.00
_cell.angle_gamma   90.00
#
_symmetry.space_group_name_H-M   'P 1'
#
loop_
_entity.id
_entity.type
_entity.pdbx_description
1 polymer ?
#
loop_
_entity_poly.entity_id
_entity_poly.type
_entity_poly.pdbx_seq_one_letter_code
_entity_poly.pdbx_strand_id
1 'polypeptide(L)'
;MVDYSKHEQVVVIYPHPDDESFGTSGTIINFREAEVPVTYLCGTLGEMGRNMGSPFFANRETLPKIRKQELIDACQVLDMDLVMLGYRDKTLEFEAKDEVADHLKKHIEKLGATLVITFYPPYAVHPDHDAMGAAAFEAVRKMDADKRPEVWATAISNNRDEMLGKPDIVVDTEPVFDRKLEAIKSHRSQAEGMLSKMRESSDFIGEYDSALQRLQYEAFYKVDVDQVNS
;
A
#
# COMPACT_ATOMS: atom_id res chain seq x y z
N MET A 1 -9.25 16.62 10.38
CA MET A 1 -8.43 15.53 10.95
C MET A 1 -9.21 14.24 10.80
N VAL A 2 -8.52 13.16 10.48
CA VAL A 2 -9.12 11.83 10.37
C VAL A 2 -9.48 11.34 11.77
N ASP A 3 -10.71 10.88 11.96
CA ASP A 3 -11.10 10.14 13.16
C ASP A 3 -10.80 8.67 12.92
N TYR A 4 -9.66 8.20 13.43
CA TYR A 4 -9.21 6.82 13.26
C TYR A 4 -10.08 5.84 14.08
N SER A 5 -10.55 6.26 15.25
CA SER A 5 -11.28 5.43 16.21
C SER A 5 -12.68 5.00 15.76
N LYS A 6 -13.21 5.63 14.69
CA LYS A 6 -14.47 5.21 14.07
C LYS A 6 -14.39 3.85 13.36
N HIS A 7 -13.18 3.38 13.10
CA HIS A 7 -12.94 2.10 12.43
C HIS A 7 -12.58 1.01 13.44
N GLU A 8 -13.07 -0.21 13.22
CA GLU A 8 -12.83 -1.35 14.11
C GLU A 8 -11.74 -2.27 13.57
N GLN A 9 -11.56 -2.31 12.25
CA GLN A 9 -10.54 -3.09 11.55
C GLN A 9 -10.24 -2.45 10.20
N VAL A 10 -8.95 -2.22 9.93
CA VAL A 10 -8.46 -1.75 8.62
C VAL A 10 -7.83 -2.91 7.86
N VAL A 11 -8.16 -3.01 6.58
CA VAL A 11 -7.53 -3.95 5.65
C VAL A 11 -6.83 -3.17 4.55
N VAL A 12 -5.50 -3.24 4.52
CA VAL A 12 -4.69 -2.67 3.45
C VAL A 12 -4.52 -3.74 2.37
N ILE A 13 -4.70 -3.39 1.10
CA ILE A 13 -4.64 -4.33 -0.02
C ILE A 13 -3.77 -3.72 -1.12
N TYR A 14 -2.58 -4.29 -1.31
CA TYR A 14 -1.62 -3.86 -2.32
C TYR A 14 -0.92 -5.07 -2.96
N PRO A 15 -0.48 -4.95 -4.22
CA PRO A 15 0.08 -6.05 -4.96
C PRO A 15 1.51 -6.44 -4.52
N HIS A 16 2.36 -5.50 -4.12
CA HIS A 16 3.78 -5.81 -3.89
C HIS A 16 4.21 -5.48 -2.45
N PRO A 17 5.21 -6.20 -1.91
CA PRO A 17 5.95 -5.71 -0.75
C PRO A 17 6.45 -4.30 -1.03
N ASP A 18 6.49 -3.40 -0.04
CA ASP A 18 6.94 -2.00 -0.13
C ASP A 18 5.84 -0.96 -0.43
N ASP A 19 4.78 -1.34 -1.14
CA ASP A 19 3.64 -0.46 -1.43
C ASP A 19 3.03 0.08 -0.12
N GLU A 20 2.92 -0.76 0.91
CA GLU A 20 2.37 -0.40 2.21
C GLU A 20 3.25 0.60 2.97
N SER A 21 4.57 0.51 2.77
CA SER A 21 5.57 1.32 3.45
C SER A 21 5.73 2.70 2.81
N PHE A 22 5.63 2.81 1.48
CA PHE A 22 5.77 4.10 0.80
C PHE A 22 4.48 4.91 0.79
N GLY A 23 3.33 4.26 0.59
CA GLY A 23 2.07 4.94 0.32
C GLY A 23 1.17 5.16 1.53
N THR A 24 1.29 4.37 2.59
CA THR A 24 0.23 4.29 3.63
C THR A 24 0.76 4.05 5.05
N SER A 25 2.09 3.93 5.25
CA SER A 25 2.65 3.58 6.54
C SER A 25 2.33 4.56 7.66
N GLY A 26 2.33 5.87 7.38
CA GLY A 26 2.01 6.87 8.39
C GLY A 26 0.55 6.78 8.81
N THR A 27 -0.35 6.53 7.87
CA THR A 27 -1.76 6.26 8.12
C THR A 27 -1.96 4.98 8.92
N ILE A 28 -1.22 3.90 8.58
CA ILE A 28 -1.22 2.64 9.34
C ILE A 28 -0.79 2.88 10.79
N ILE A 29 0.31 3.60 11.00
CA ILE A 29 0.81 3.93 12.33
C ILE A 29 -0.24 4.69 13.14
N ASN A 30 -0.89 5.68 12.54
CA ASN A 30 -1.95 6.44 13.21
C ASN A 30 -3.16 5.58 13.60
N PHE A 31 -3.55 4.60 12.76
CA PHE A 31 -4.58 3.63 13.12
C PHE A 31 -4.16 2.76 14.31
N ARG A 32 -2.92 2.26 14.31
CA ARG A 32 -2.39 1.44 15.41
C ARG A 32 -2.29 2.23 16.71
N GLU A 33 -1.88 3.51 16.66
CA GLU A 33 -1.85 4.41 17.83
C GLU A 33 -3.25 4.71 18.38
N ALA A 34 -4.28 4.64 17.54
CA ALA A 34 -5.69 4.69 17.94
C ALA A 34 -6.27 3.33 18.37
N GLU A 35 -5.42 2.31 18.58
CA GLU A 35 -5.77 0.93 18.95
C GLU A 35 -6.61 0.19 17.91
N VAL A 36 -6.67 0.67 16.66
CA VAL A 36 -7.39 0.01 15.57
C VAL A 36 -6.49 -1.06 14.92
N PRO A 37 -6.89 -2.34 14.86
CA PRO A 37 -6.13 -3.38 14.18
C PRO A 37 -6.05 -3.13 12.68
N VAL A 38 -4.88 -3.46 12.12
CA VAL A 38 -4.58 -3.34 10.69
C VAL A 38 -4.07 -4.69 10.19
N THR A 39 -4.61 -5.14 9.06
CA THR A 39 -4.12 -6.34 8.36
C THR A 39 -3.77 -5.98 6.93
N TYR A 40 -2.57 -6.35 6.50
CA TYR A 40 -2.11 -6.21 5.13
C TYR A 40 -2.35 -7.50 4.34
N LEU A 41 -3.11 -7.39 3.25
CA LEU A 41 -3.23 -8.42 2.23
C LEU A 41 -2.26 -8.09 1.08
N CYS A 42 -1.11 -8.77 1.06
CA CYS A 42 -0.10 -8.58 0.02
C CYS A 42 -0.34 -9.55 -1.14
N GLY A 43 -0.55 -9.03 -2.34
CA GLY A 43 -0.87 -9.81 -3.53
C GLY A 43 0.20 -10.83 -3.91
N THR A 44 1.42 -10.34 -4.09
CA THR A 44 2.58 -11.04 -4.65
C THR A 44 3.77 -10.94 -3.70
N LEU A 45 4.94 -11.48 -4.08
CA LEU A 45 6.18 -11.30 -3.33
C LEU A 45 7.22 -10.46 -4.07
N GLY A 46 6.82 -9.75 -5.14
CA GLY A 46 7.71 -8.89 -5.93
C GLY A 46 8.84 -9.67 -6.61
N GLU A 47 8.58 -10.92 -7.02
CA GLU A 47 9.60 -11.85 -7.53
C GLU A 47 10.30 -11.37 -8.81
N MET A 48 9.65 -10.48 -9.56
CA MET A 48 10.12 -9.89 -10.80
C MET A 48 10.60 -8.42 -10.62
N GLY A 49 10.81 -7.99 -9.37
CA GLY A 49 11.45 -6.73 -9.01
C GLY A 49 12.78 -6.52 -9.73
N ARG A 50 13.07 -5.28 -10.15
CA ARG A 50 14.29 -4.97 -10.93
C ARG A 50 15.49 -4.59 -10.05
N ASN A 51 15.24 -4.09 -8.84
CA ASN A 51 16.30 -3.72 -7.90
C ASN A 51 16.76 -4.96 -7.12
N MET A 52 18.07 -5.08 -6.95
CA MET A 52 18.74 -6.23 -6.32
C MET A 52 19.55 -5.79 -5.08
N GLY A 53 19.18 -4.67 -4.46
CA GLY A 53 19.96 -3.98 -3.42
C GLY A 53 20.97 -2.97 -3.97
N SER A 54 21.47 -2.09 -3.10
CA SER A 54 22.48 -1.08 -3.46
C SER A 54 23.51 -0.92 -2.31
N PRO A 55 24.68 -1.60 -2.37
CA PRO A 55 25.18 -2.45 -3.47
C PRO A 55 24.39 -3.75 -3.63
N PHE A 56 24.54 -4.42 -4.78
CA PHE A 56 23.81 -5.66 -5.06
C PHE A 56 24.11 -6.75 -4.03
N PHE A 57 23.06 -7.29 -3.41
CA PHE A 57 23.12 -8.44 -2.51
C PHE A 57 22.07 -9.52 -2.84
N ALA A 58 21.13 -9.22 -3.74
CA ALA A 58 20.13 -10.15 -4.23
C ALA A 58 20.39 -10.55 -5.70
N ASN A 59 19.74 -11.62 -6.14
CA ASN A 59 19.65 -12.02 -7.54
C ASN A 59 18.24 -12.56 -7.83
N ARG A 60 17.96 -13.00 -9.07
CA ARG A 60 16.62 -13.47 -9.47
C ARG A 60 16.10 -14.65 -8.66
N GLU A 61 16.98 -15.49 -8.12
CA GLU A 61 16.61 -16.66 -7.32
C GLU A 61 16.43 -16.31 -5.84
N THR A 62 17.23 -15.38 -5.31
CA THR A 62 17.21 -15.02 -3.89
C THR A 62 16.23 -13.90 -3.57
N LEU A 63 15.90 -13.03 -4.53
CA LEU A 63 15.06 -11.85 -4.34
C LEU A 63 13.68 -12.18 -3.72
N PRO A 64 12.93 -13.21 -4.15
CA PRO A 64 11.63 -13.53 -3.55
C PRO A 64 11.72 -13.83 -2.04
N LYS A 65 12.75 -14.59 -1.63
CA LYS A 65 12.97 -14.92 -0.22
C LYS A 65 13.38 -13.70 0.59
N ILE A 66 14.22 -12.84 0.01
CA ILE A 66 14.65 -11.58 0.62
C ILE A 66 13.44 -10.68 0.81
N ARG A 67 12.69 -10.37 -0.25
CA ARG A 67 11.51 -9.50 -0.19
C ARG A 67 10.43 -10.01 0.75
N LYS A 68 10.25 -11.34 0.84
CA LYS A 68 9.36 -11.94 1.84
C LYS A 68 9.79 -11.60 3.27
N GLN A 69 11.09 -11.69 3.58
CA GLN A 69 11.59 -11.34 4.91
C GLN A 69 11.49 -9.84 5.16
N GLU A 70 11.87 -9.02 4.17
CA GLU A 70 11.75 -7.55 4.23
C GLU A 70 10.30 -7.12 4.51
N LEU A 71 9.32 -7.76 3.87
CA LEU A 71 7.90 -7.53 4.13
C LEU A 71 7.50 -7.89 5.56
N ILE A 72 7.95 -9.04 6.07
CA ILE A 72 7.67 -9.45 7.45
C ILE A 72 8.25 -8.44 8.44
N ASP A 73 9.49 -7.99 8.20
CA ASP A 73 10.17 -7.01 9.03
C ASP A 73 9.45 -5.65 9.00
N ALA A 74 8.99 -5.21 7.82
CA ALA A 74 8.18 -4.00 7.67
C ALA A 74 6.84 -4.09 8.44
N CYS A 75 6.13 -5.21 8.35
CA CYS A 75 4.89 -5.43 9.08
C CYS A 75 5.09 -5.42 10.60
N GLN A 76 6.23 -5.89 11.09
CA GLN A 76 6.58 -5.79 12.52
C GLN A 76 6.80 -4.35 12.97
N VAL A 77 7.50 -3.53 12.17
CA VAL A 77 7.71 -2.10 12.45
C VAL A 77 6.37 -1.33 12.49
N LEU A 78 5.49 -1.68 11.55
CA LEU A 78 4.17 -1.06 11.42
C LEU A 78 3.12 -1.62 12.39
N ASP A 79 3.45 -2.65 13.16
CA ASP A 79 2.55 -3.35 14.08
C ASP A 79 1.24 -3.80 13.39
N MET A 80 1.36 -4.51 12.26
CA MET A 80 0.21 -5.01 11.51
C MET A 80 0.31 -6.50 11.18
N ASP A 81 -0.84 -7.15 11.06
CA ASP A 81 -0.93 -8.53 10.60
C ASP A 81 -0.66 -8.63 9.09
N LEU A 82 -0.17 -9.78 8.64
CA LEU A 82 0.16 -10.01 7.23
C LEU A 82 -0.49 -11.29 6.69
N VAL A 83 -1.15 -11.16 5.54
CA VAL A 83 -1.63 -12.27 4.72
C VAL A 83 -1.00 -12.17 3.33
N MET A 84 -0.21 -13.17 2.96
CA MET A 84 0.34 -13.29 1.60
C MET A 84 -0.64 -14.07 0.73
N LEU A 85 -1.19 -13.44 -0.31
CA LEU A 85 -2.26 -14.01 -1.14
C LEU A 85 -1.75 -15.03 -2.17
N GLY A 86 -0.48 -14.96 -2.54
CA GLY A 86 0.19 -15.97 -3.37
C GLY A 86 0.00 -15.79 -4.88
N TYR A 87 -0.38 -14.59 -5.34
CA TYR A 87 -0.35 -14.25 -6.76
C TYR A 87 1.09 -14.03 -7.23
N ARG A 88 1.30 -14.12 -8.55
CA ARG A 88 2.61 -13.96 -9.15
C ARG A 88 2.82 -12.51 -9.61
N ASP A 89 3.96 -11.94 -9.25
CA ASP A 89 4.36 -10.58 -9.67
C ASP A 89 4.34 -10.44 -11.21
N LYS A 90 3.78 -9.33 -11.69
CA LYS A 90 3.54 -8.94 -13.10
C LYS A 90 2.54 -9.79 -13.84
N THR A 91 1.68 -10.52 -13.13
CA THR A 91 0.62 -11.29 -13.77
C THR A 91 -0.77 -11.02 -13.23
N LEU A 92 -0.93 -10.10 -12.28
CA LEU A 92 -2.25 -9.81 -11.70
C LEU A 92 -3.24 -9.28 -12.73
N GLU A 93 -2.77 -8.50 -13.71
CA GLU A 93 -3.63 -8.02 -14.82
C GLU A 93 -4.22 -9.14 -15.69
N PHE A 94 -3.66 -10.35 -15.63
CA PHE A 94 -4.15 -11.52 -16.38
C PHE A 94 -5.02 -12.45 -15.53
N GLU A 95 -5.09 -12.23 -14.20
CA GLU A 95 -5.99 -12.98 -13.33
C GLU A 95 -7.45 -12.62 -13.63
N ALA A 96 -8.36 -13.55 -13.40
CA ALA A 96 -9.78 -13.25 -13.50
C ALA A 96 -10.20 -12.30 -12.37
N LYS A 97 -10.48 -11.03 -12.69
CA LYS A 97 -10.86 -9.98 -11.72
C LYS A 97 -11.91 -10.47 -10.72
N ASP A 98 -12.93 -11.18 -11.20
CA ASP A 98 -14.00 -11.69 -10.35
C ASP A 98 -13.53 -12.73 -9.34
N GLU A 99 -12.59 -13.60 -9.70
CA GLU A 99 -12.03 -14.60 -8.79
C GLU A 99 -11.12 -13.96 -7.73
N VAL A 100 -10.30 -12.98 -8.14
CA VAL A 100 -9.48 -12.19 -7.21
C VAL A 100 -10.39 -11.43 -6.24
N ALA A 101 -11.46 -10.80 -6.75
CA ALA A 101 -12.44 -10.08 -5.94
C ALA A 101 -13.14 -11.01 -4.93
N ASP A 102 -13.54 -12.21 -5.34
CA ASP A 102 -14.16 -13.19 -4.43
C ASP A 102 -13.17 -13.68 -3.36
N HIS A 103 -11.88 -13.80 -3.70
CA HIS A 103 -10.83 -14.13 -2.74
C HIS A 103 -10.62 -13.00 -1.72
N LEU A 104 -10.51 -11.75 -2.18
CA LEU A 104 -10.37 -10.58 -1.31
C LEU A 104 -11.60 -10.40 -0.41
N LYS A 105 -12.81 -10.51 -0.96
CA LYS A 105 -14.07 -10.40 -0.23
C LYS A 105 -14.10 -11.34 0.98
N LYS A 106 -13.68 -12.61 0.81
CA LYS A 106 -13.62 -13.59 1.92
C LYS A 106 -12.73 -13.12 3.06
N HIS A 107 -11.59 -12.50 2.78
CA HIS A 107 -10.71 -11.95 3.81
C HIS A 107 -11.31 -10.71 4.46
N ILE A 108 -11.85 -9.79 3.66
CA ILE A 108 -12.50 -8.56 4.15
C ILE A 108 -13.65 -8.90 5.12
N GLU A 109 -14.53 -9.83 4.73
CA GLU A 109 -15.65 -10.29 5.55
C GLU A 109 -15.17 -11.04 6.81
N LYS A 110 -14.19 -11.93 6.68
CA LYS A 110 -13.65 -12.71 7.81
C LYS A 110 -13.00 -11.81 8.86
N LEU A 111 -12.30 -10.76 8.42
CA LEU A 111 -11.65 -9.81 9.30
C LEU A 111 -12.63 -8.78 9.89
N GLY A 112 -13.84 -8.67 9.36
CA GLY A 112 -14.81 -7.66 9.79
C GLY A 112 -14.35 -6.24 9.47
N ALA A 113 -13.69 -6.05 8.32
CA ALA A 113 -13.13 -4.76 7.94
C ALA A 113 -14.20 -3.66 7.89
N THR A 114 -13.91 -2.50 8.49
CA THR A 114 -14.73 -1.29 8.32
C THR A 114 -14.04 -0.23 7.47
N LEU A 115 -12.78 -0.47 7.10
CA LEU A 115 -12.01 0.30 6.11
C LEU A 115 -11.17 -0.63 5.25
N VAL A 116 -11.19 -0.40 3.94
CA VAL A 116 -10.23 -0.95 2.98
C VAL A 116 -9.39 0.18 2.40
N ILE A 117 -8.07 -0.01 2.38
CA ILE A 117 -7.13 0.92 1.72
C ILE A 117 -6.45 0.20 0.56
N THR A 118 -6.47 0.78 -0.65
CA THR A 118 -5.88 0.16 -1.85
C THR A 118 -5.49 1.21 -2.90
N PHE A 119 -5.09 0.79 -4.11
CA PHE A 119 -4.81 1.69 -5.23
C PHE A 119 -6.08 2.09 -5.98
N TYR A 120 -6.09 3.29 -6.57
CA TYR A 120 -7.17 3.79 -7.40
C TYR A 120 -6.90 3.47 -8.89
N PRO A 121 -7.57 2.48 -9.49
CA PRO A 121 -7.46 2.22 -10.93
C PRO A 121 -8.21 3.26 -11.78
N PRO A 122 -7.72 3.64 -12.97
CA PRO A 122 -6.46 3.24 -13.63
C PRO A 122 -5.30 4.21 -13.34
N TYR A 123 -5.27 4.81 -12.14
CA TYR A 123 -4.35 5.89 -11.79
C TYR A 123 -3.17 5.42 -10.91
N ALA A 124 -2.86 4.11 -10.94
CA ALA A 124 -1.79 3.53 -10.13
C ALA A 124 -0.51 3.19 -10.93
N VAL A 125 -0.43 3.58 -12.21
CA VAL A 125 0.76 3.56 -13.10
C VAL A 125 1.29 2.16 -13.46
N HIS A 126 1.18 1.17 -12.59
CA HIS A 126 1.58 -0.21 -12.82
C HIS A 126 0.35 -1.11 -13.00
N PRO A 127 0.31 -2.03 -13.99
CA PRO A 127 -0.86 -2.87 -14.24
C PRO A 127 -1.32 -3.70 -13.03
N ASP A 128 -0.38 -4.30 -12.29
CA ASP A 128 -0.74 -5.03 -11.06
C ASP A 128 -1.38 -4.14 -9.98
N HIS A 129 -1.02 -2.85 -9.92
CA HIS A 129 -1.63 -1.91 -8.97
C HIS A 129 -3.08 -1.63 -9.36
N ASP A 130 -3.32 -1.36 -10.64
CA ASP A 130 -4.66 -1.11 -11.16
C ASP A 130 -5.52 -2.39 -11.06
N ALA A 131 -4.97 -3.57 -11.39
CA ALA A 131 -5.67 -4.85 -11.30
C ALA A 131 -6.07 -5.20 -9.85
N MET A 132 -5.15 -5.03 -8.89
CA MET A 132 -5.44 -5.29 -7.47
C MET A 132 -6.48 -4.29 -6.93
N GLY A 133 -6.34 -3.00 -7.25
CA GLY A 133 -7.32 -1.98 -6.85
C GLY A 133 -8.70 -2.24 -7.44
N ALA A 134 -8.78 -2.63 -8.71
CA ALA A 134 -10.05 -2.96 -9.37
C ALA A 134 -10.72 -4.20 -8.77
N ALA A 135 -9.93 -5.23 -8.44
CA ALA A 135 -10.43 -6.40 -7.74
C ALA A 135 -10.89 -6.09 -6.31
N ALA A 136 -10.21 -5.19 -5.59
CA ALA A 136 -10.62 -4.73 -4.27
C ALA A 136 -11.93 -3.93 -4.31
N PHE A 137 -12.12 -3.06 -5.31
CA PHE A 137 -13.38 -2.34 -5.49
C PHE A 137 -14.53 -3.31 -5.80
N GLU A 138 -14.29 -4.29 -6.68
CA GLU A 138 -15.27 -5.33 -6.99
C GLU A 138 -15.59 -6.22 -5.78
N ALA A 139 -14.59 -6.54 -4.94
CA ALA A 139 -14.78 -7.31 -3.72
C ALA A 139 -15.77 -6.63 -2.77
N VAL A 140 -15.59 -5.31 -2.55
CA VAL A 140 -16.48 -4.50 -1.72
C VAL A 140 -17.85 -4.34 -2.39
N ARG A 141 -17.91 -4.13 -3.71
CA ARG A 141 -19.17 -4.04 -4.47
C ARG A 141 -20.03 -5.31 -4.33
N LYS A 142 -19.41 -6.49 -4.29
CA LYS A 142 -20.07 -7.80 -4.09
C LYS A 142 -20.53 -8.09 -2.65
N MET A 143 -20.17 -7.26 -1.67
CA MET A 143 -20.64 -7.41 -0.29
C MET A 143 -22.06 -6.85 -0.11
N ASP A 144 -22.75 -7.33 0.92
CA ASP A 144 -24.03 -6.75 1.37
C ASP A 144 -23.83 -5.25 1.66
N ALA A 145 -24.67 -4.38 1.09
CA ALA A 145 -24.46 -2.93 1.10
C ALA A 145 -24.34 -2.32 2.50
N ASP A 146 -25.03 -2.88 3.49
CA ASP A 146 -25.02 -2.47 4.90
C ASP A 146 -23.74 -2.90 5.65
N LYS A 147 -22.93 -3.78 5.07
CA LYS A 147 -21.69 -4.31 5.66
C LYS A 147 -20.44 -3.87 4.92
N ARG A 148 -20.57 -3.07 3.87
CA ARG A 148 -19.42 -2.62 3.07
C ARG A 148 -18.51 -1.72 3.91
N PRO A 149 -17.19 -1.97 3.94
CA PRO A 149 -16.25 -1.01 4.52
C PRO A 149 -16.22 0.29 3.72
N GLU A 150 -15.77 1.38 4.34
CA GLU A 150 -15.29 2.52 3.57
C GLU A 150 -14.10 2.08 2.69
N VAL A 151 -13.93 2.72 1.53
CA VAL A 151 -12.79 2.45 0.64
C VAL A 151 -12.01 3.74 0.45
N TRP A 152 -10.74 3.71 0.84
CA TRP A 152 -9.77 4.78 0.59
C TRP A 152 -8.79 4.30 -0.46
N ALA A 153 -8.66 5.06 -1.55
CA ALA A 153 -7.82 4.67 -2.66
C ALA A 153 -6.72 5.69 -2.95
N THR A 154 -5.49 5.22 -3.12
CA THR A 154 -4.34 6.04 -3.47
C THR A 154 -4.18 6.09 -4.99
N ALA A 155 -4.07 7.30 -5.56
CA ALA A 155 -3.71 7.50 -6.96
C ALA A 155 -2.28 8.06 -7.05
N ILE A 156 -1.45 7.48 -7.92
CA ILE A 156 -0.02 7.87 -8.06
C ILE A 156 0.33 8.40 -9.46
N SER A 157 -0.61 8.41 -10.41
CA SER A 157 -0.38 9.00 -11.73
C SER A 157 -0.21 10.53 -11.67
N ASN A 158 0.59 11.07 -12.61
CA ASN A 158 0.88 12.51 -12.67
C ASN A 158 -0.35 13.38 -13.00
N ASN A 159 -1.35 12.80 -13.67
CA ASN A 159 -2.58 13.49 -14.07
C ASN A 159 -3.75 13.25 -13.09
N ARG A 160 -3.52 12.61 -11.94
CA ARG A 160 -4.59 12.26 -10.99
C ARG A 160 -5.40 13.48 -10.54
N ASP A 161 -4.74 14.62 -10.28
CA ASP A 161 -5.42 15.81 -9.76
C ASP A 161 -6.33 16.45 -10.83
N GLU A 162 -5.97 16.33 -12.10
CA GLU A 162 -6.79 16.77 -13.23
C GLU A 162 -8.02 15.86 -13.43
N MET A 163 -7.82 14.54 -13.25
CA MET A 163 -8.84 13.53 -13.55
C MET A 163 -9.79 13.23 -12.39
N LEU A 164 -9.28 13.25 -11.16
CA LEU A 164 -10.01 12.91 -9.93
C LEU A 164 -10.29 14.14 -9.06
N GLY A 165 -9.66 15.29 -9.34
CA GLY A 165 -9.67 16.43 -8.44
C GLY A 165 -8.71 16.26 -7.27
N LYS A 166 -8.93 17.01 -6.18
CA LYS A 166 -8.09 16.90 -4.98
C LYS A 166 -8.45 15.67 -4.15
N PRO A 167 -7.49 15.04 -3.47
CA PRO A 167 -7.77 13.94 -2.54
C PRO A 167 -8.69 14.40 -1.41
N ASP A 168 -9.61 13.52 -1.00
CA ASP A 168 -10.55 13.77 0.11
C ASP A 168 -9.86 13.74 1.48
N ILE A 169 -8.78 12.98 1.58
CA ILE A 169 -8.01 12.76 2.80
C ILE A 169 -6.54 13.05 2.49
N VAL A 170 -5.95 13.94 3.29
CA VAL A 170 -4.50 14.18 3.30
C VAL A 170 -4.03 14.04 4.74
N VAL A 171 -3.10 13.12 4.96
CA VAL A 171 -2.50 12.82 6.25
C VAL A 171 -1.09 13.39 6.26
N ASP A 172 -0.81 14.26 7.22
CA ASP A 172 0.55 14.68 7.53
C ASP A 172 1.20 13.61 8.43
N THR A 173 2.24 12.98 7.90
CA THR A 173 2.94 11.89 8.59
C THR A 173 4.22 12.35 9.26
N GLU A 174 4.54 13.65 9.25
CA GLU A 174 5.71 14.20 9.96
C GLU A 174 5.79 13.74 11.42
N PRO A 175 4.70 13.73 12.23
CA PRO A 175 4.77 13.28 13.63
C PRO A 175 5.19 11.82 13.82
N VAL A 176 5.01 10.98 12.80
CA VAL A 176 5.28 9.53 12.84
C VAL A 176 6.35 9.12 11.81
N PHE A 177 7.06 10.10 11.25
CA PHE A 177 7.91 9.89 10.09
C PHE A 177 9.11 8.99 10.37
N ASP A 178 9.64 9.00 11.60
CA ASP A 178 10.71 8.09 12.02
C ASP A 178 10.33 6.63 11.81
N ARG A 179 9.16 6.21 12.32
CA ARG A 179 8.64 4.83 12.16
C ARG A 179 8.31 4.51 10.71
N LYS A 180 7.79 5.48 9.95
CA LYS A 180 7.58 5.35 8.49
C LYS A 180 8.89 5.08 7.76
N LEU A 181 9.95 5.82 8.09
CA LEU A 181 11.26 5.64 7.49
C LEU A 181 11.89 4.30 7.88
N GLU A 182 11.68 3.82 9.11
CA GLU A 182 12.08 2.48 9.53
C GLU A 182 11.40 1.39 8.69
N ALA A 183 10.09 1.48 8.47
CA ALA A 183 9.35 0.52 7.64
C ALA A 183 9.84 0.52 6.18
N ILE A 184 10.05 1.70 5.60
CA ILE A 184 10.67 1.85 4.28
C ILE A 184 12.05 1.17 4.23
N LYS A 185 12.87 1.37 5.27
CA LYS A 185 14.23 0.81 5.35
C LYS A 185 14.25 -0.71 5.54
N SER A 186 13.16 -1.33 6.00
CA SER A 186 13.04 -2.80 6.01
C SER A 186 13.09 -3.37 4.60
N HIS A 187 12.62 -2.64 3.58
CA HIS A 187 12.67 -3.04 2.17
C HIS A 187 14.02 -2.75 1.50
N ARG A 188 15.12 -3.19 2.13
CA ARG A 188 16.50 -2.84 1.73
C ARG A 188 16.77 -3.04 0.25
N SER A 189 16.30 -4.14 -0.33
CA SER A 189 16.50 -4.50 -1.74
C SER A 189 15.95 -3.46 -2.70
N GLN A 190 14.95 -2.67 -2.28
CA GLN A 190 14.26 -1.64 -3.06
C GLN A 190 14.57 -0.22 -2.57
N ALA A 191 14.57 0.00 -1.26
CA ALA A 191 14.66 1.31 -0.63
C ALA A 191 16.06 1.92 -0.66
N GLU A 192 17.13 1.13 -0.46
CA GLU A 192 18.51 1.66 -0.38
C GLU A 192 18.89 2.45 -1.64
N GLY A 193 18.61 1.90 -2.82
CA GLY A 193 18.89 2.56 -4.09
C GLY A 193 18.02 3.80 -4.33
N MET A 194 16.78 3.79 -3.84
CA MET A 194 15.88 4.93 -3.95
C MET A 194 16.32 6.07 -3.01
N LEU A 195 16.56 5.77 -1.73
CA LEU A 195 17.01 6.74 -0.72
C LEU A 195 18.35 7.38 -1.08
N SER A 196 19.30 6.60 -1.63
CA SER A 196 20.56 7.13 -2.13
C SER A 196 20.34 8.19 -3.22
N LYS A 197 19.47 7.90 -4.19
CA LYS A 197 19.12 8.86 -5.26
C LYS A 197 18.40 10.09 -4.71
N MET A 198 17.57 9.93 -3.67
CA MET A 198 16.91 11.07 -3.03
C MET A 198 17.95 12.03 -2.46
N ARG A 199 18.91 11.50 -1.69
CA ARG A 199 20.01 12.28 -1.11
C ARG A 199 20.87 12.98 -2.15
N GLU A 200 21.20 12.30 -3.26
CA GLU A 200 21.99 12.90 -4.35
C GLU A 200 21.25 14.05 -5.05
N SER A 201 19.92 13.99 -5.14
CA SER A 201 19.11 15.01 -5.81
C SER A 201 18.82 16.25 -4.95
N SER A 202 19.20 16.22 -3.67
CA SER A 202 18.95 17.26 -2.68
C SER A 202 20.30 17.72 -2.12
N ASP A 203 21.03 18.51 -2.91
CA ASP A 203 22.44 18.90 -2.74
C ASP A 203 22.84 19.47 -1.34
N PHE A 204 21.90 19.66 -0.40
CA PHE A 204 22.12 20.38 0.86
C PHE A 204 21.40 19.84 2.11
N ILE A 205 20.65 18.73 2.05
CA ILE A 205 19.91 18.19 3.22
C ILE A 205 20.15 16.68 3.42
N GLY A 206 20.02 16.19 4.65
CA GLY A 206 20.31 14.80 5.00
C GLY A 206 19.30 13.80 4.39
N GLU A 207 19.59 12.50 4.44
CA GLU A 207 18.69 11.44 3.94
C GLU A 207 17.28 11.57 4.53
N TYR A 208 17.20 11.84 5.85
CA TYR A 208 15.96 12.02 6.57
C TYR A 208 15.12 13.15 5.99
N ASP A 209 15.68 14.37 5.92
CA ASP A 209 14.97 15.55 5.42
C ASP A 209 14.56 15.41 3.95
N SER A 210 15.39 14.73 3.15
CA SER A 210 15.12 14.44 1.74
C SER A 210 13.93 13.50 1.57
N ALA A 211 13.86 12.47 2.42
CA ALA A 211 12.75 11.54 2.45
C ALA A 211 11.48 12.24 2.97
N LEU A 212 11.59 13.02 4.06
CA LEU A 212 10.48 13.77 4.65
C LEU A 212 9.85 14.69 3.61
N GLN A 213 10.65 15.50 2.90
CA GLN A 213 10.15 16.40 1.86
C GLN A 213 9.30 15.71 0.80
N ARG A 214 9.57 14.43 0.49
CA ARG A 214 8.88 13.67 -0.57
C ARG A 214 7.75 12.80 -0.07
N LEU A 215 7.85 12.33 1.17
CA LEU A 215 7.01 11.24 1.71
C LEU A 215 6.23 11.67 2.95
N GLN A 216 6.28 12.95 3.34
CA GLN A 216 5.54 13.48 4.49
C GLN A 216 4.02 13.33 4.33
N TYR A 217 3.48 13.54 3.15
CA TYR A 217 2.02 13.52 2.95
C TYR A 217 1.56 12.22 2.30
N GLU A 218 0.55 11.61 2.90
CA GLU A 218 -0.22 10.50 2.32
C GLU A 218 -1.60 11.01 1.92
N ALA A 219 -2.07 10.61 0.75
CA ALA A 219 -3.30 11.14 0.16
C ALA A 219 -4.20 10.03 -0.36
N PHE A 220 -5.48 10.14 -0.06
CA PHE A 220 -6.49 9.14 -0.43
C PHE A 220 -7.76 9.81 -0.96
N TYR A 221 -8.38 9.14 -1.92
CA TYR A 221 -9.71 9.44 -2.42
C TYR A 221 -10.71 8.47 -1.78
N LYS A 222 -11.85 8.98 -1.34
CA LYS A 222 -12.95 8.13 -0.88
C LYS A 222 -13.69 7.60 -2.10
N VAL A 223 -13.90 6.29 -2.14
CA VAL A 223 -14.50 5.63 -3.30
C VAL A 223 -15.90 5.15 -2.97
N ASP A 224 -16.87 5.63 -3.74
CA ASP A 224 -18.16 4.96 -3.86
C ASP A 224 -18.05 3.90 -4.97
N VAL A 225 -17.97 2.63 -4.56
CA VAL A 225 -17.79 1.50 -5.48
C VAL A 225 -18.95 1.36 -6.47
N ASP A 226 -20.14 1.88 -6.18
CA ASP A 226 -21.27 1.81 -7.12
C ASP A 226 -21.22 2.90 -8.20
N GLN A 227 -20.41 3.95 -8.00
CA GLN A 227 -20.28 5.09 -8.92
C GLN A 227 -18.99 5.11 -9.74
N VAL A 228 -18.03 4.25 -9.41
CA VAL A 228 -16.77 4.13 -10.17
C VAL A 228 -16.79 2.91 -11.08
N ASN A 229 -16.38 3.11 -12.33
CA ASN A 229 -16.09 2.01 -13.24
C ASN A 229 -14.66 1.54 -12.97
N SER A 230 -14.52 0.30 -12.52
CA SER A 230 -13.25 -0.35 -12.16
C SER A 230 -13.05 -1.65 -12.92
#